data_AF-A0A0D1LA89-F1
#
_entry.id   AF-A0A0D1LA89-F1
#
_cell.length_a   1.000
_cell.length_b   1.000
_cell.length_c   1.000
_cell.angle_alpha   90.00
_cell.angle_beta   90.00
_cell.angle_gamma   90.00
#
_symmetry.space_group_name_H-M   'P 1'
#
loop_
_entity.id
_entity.type
_entity.pdbx_description
1 polymer ?
#
loop_
_entity_poly.entity_id
_entity_poly.type
_entity_poly.pdbx_seq_one_letter_code
_entity_poly.pdbx_strand_id
1 'polypeptide(L)' 'MVNQVNTYEEFADSDCVLVLLIADNSYVSIYCENKNIIEKLYFNALQNDFEDVQFITDENDTRTSLTV' A
#
# COMPACT_ATOMS: atom_id res chain seq x y z
N MET A 1 -18.28 -11.38 7.52
CA MET A 1 -17.28 -12.39 7.10
C MET A 1 -16.09 -11.57 6.62
N VAL A 2 -14.88 -11.80 7.11
CA VAL A 2 -13.71 -11.10 6.58
C VAL A 2 -13.27 -11.89 5.35
N ASN A 3 -13.45 -11.32 4.16
CA ASN A 3 -12.92 -11.91 2.93
C ASN A 3 -11.44 -11.58 2.87
N GLN A 4 -10.62 -12.60 2.66
CA GLN A 4 -9.20 -12.39 2.42
C GLN A 4 -9.03 -11.66 1.10
N VAL A 5 -8.23 -10.60 1.12
CA VAL A 5 -7.91 -9.79 -0.05
C VAL A 5 -6.50 -10.17 -0.50
N ASN A 6 -6.38 -10.77 -1.68
CA ASN A 6 -5.14 -11.33 -2.21
C ASN A 6 -4.59 -10.55 -3.39
N THR A 7 -5.41 -9.74 -4.05
CA THR A 7 -4.98 -8.91 -5.18
C THR A 7 -5.39 -7.45 -5.03
N TYR A 8 -4.76 -6.57 -5.79
CA TYR A 8 -5.11 -5.16 -5.90
C TYR A 8 -6.56 -4.98 -6.38
N GLU A 9 -7.03 -5.78 -7.33
CA GLU A 9 -8.42 -5.74 -7.80
C GLU A 9 -9.38 -6.17 -6.69
N GLU A 10 -9.07 -7.25 -5.97
CA GLU A 10 -9.87 -7.68 -4.81
C GLU A 10 -9.90 -6.59 -3.72
N PHE A 11 -8.81 -5.84 -3.55
CA PHE A 11 -8.76 -4.71 -2.62
C PHE A 11 -9.69 -3.60 -3.09
N ALA A 12 -9.57 -3.17 -4.34
CA ALA A 12 -10.35 -2.09 -4.94
C ALA A 12 -11.87 -2.39 -4.95
N ASP A 13 -12.25 -3.67 -5.08
CA ASP A 13 -13.65 -4.11 -5.09
C ASP A 13 -14.20 -4.46 -3.70
N SER A 14 -13.40 -4.33 -2.63
CA SER A 14 -13.80 -4.68 -1.25
C SER A 14 -14.10 -3.47 -0.37
N ASP A 15 -14.69 -3.73 0.81
CA ASP A 15 -14.82 -2.73 1.89
C ASP A 15 -13.50 -2.50 2.67
N CYS A 16 -12.38 -3.06 2.20
CA CYS A 16 -11.08 -2.90 2.85
C CYS A 16 -10.52 -1.50 2.57
N VAL A 17 -10.17 -0.77 3.63
CA VAL A 17 -9.70 0.63 3.51
C VAL A 17 -8.18 0.76 3.50
N LEU A 18 -7.45 -0.26 3.95
CA LEU A 18 -5.99 -0.24 4.14
C LEU A 18 -5.39 -1.65 4.05
N VAL A 19 -4.34 -1.81 3.26
CA VAL A 19 -3.47 -3.00 3.22
C VAL A 19 -2.05 -2.58 3.56
N LEU A 20 -1.41 -3.38 4.41
CA LEU A 20 -0.02 -3.21 4.82
C LEU A 20 0.75 -4.49 4.52
N LEU A 21 1.69 -4.41 3.58
CA LEU A 21 2.60 -5.51 3.23
C LEU A 21 3.96 -5.22 3.87
N ILE A 22 4.49 -6.18 4.62
CA ILE A 22 5.76 -6.04 5.35
C ILE A 22 6.64 -7.22 4.96
N ALA A 23 7.78 -6.94 4.33
CA ALA A 23 8.71 -7.99 3.87
C ALA A 23 9.70 -8.36 4.97
N ASP A 24 10.55 -7.40 5.26
CA ASP A 24 11.35 -7.30 6.46
C ASP A 24 10.93 -6.01 7.17
N ASN A 25 11.46 -5.77 8.35
CA ASN A 25 11.22 -4.53 9.08
C ASN A 25 11.74 -3.25 8.38
N SER A 26 12.18 -3.34 7.12
CA SER A 26 12.73 -2.25 6.32
C SER A 26 11.88 -1.94 5.09
N TYR A 27 11.24 -2.93 4.46
CA TYR A 27 10.42 -2.73 3.27
C TYR A 27 8.93 -2.92 3.56
N VAL A 28 8.18 -1.84 3.31
CA VAL A 28 6.74 -1.78 3.53
C VAL A 28 6.06 -1.24 2.28
N SER A 29 4.98 -1.89 1.85
CA SER A 29 4.06 -1.35 0.84
C SER A 29 2.70 -1.09 1.47
N ILE A 30 2.14 0.09 1.19
CA ILE A 30 0.85 0.53 1.75
C ILE A 30 -0.11 0.79 0.60
N TYR A 31 -1.25 0.10 0.61
CA TYR A 31 -2.39 0.42 -0.25
C TYR A 31 -3.47 1.04 0.61
N CYS A 32 -4.08 2.13 0.15
CA CYS A 32 -5.13 2.82 0.89
C CYS A 32 -6.17 3.36 -0.08
N GLU A 33 -7.43 3.15 0.25
CA GLU A 33 -8.57 3.60 -0.56
C GLU A 33 -8.64 5.14 -0.63
N ASN A 34 -8.28 5.81 0.48
CA ASN A 34 -8.41 7.25 0.60
C ASN A 34 -7.13 7.98 0.20
N LYS A 35 -7.21 8.74 -0.90
CA LYS A 35 -6.10 9.55 -1.43
C LYS A 35 -5.51 10.55 -0.43
N ASN A 36 -6.34 11.22 0.37
CA ASN A 36 -5.85 12.17 1.36
C ASN A 36 -5.11 11.47 2.52
N ILE A 37 -5.45 10.21 2.81
CA ILE A 37 -4.76 9.42 3.84
C ILE A 37 -3.41 8.93 3.32
N ILE A 38 -3.34 8.38 2.10
CA ILE A 38 -2.06 7.91 1.54
C ILE A 38 -1.06 9.06 1.35
N GLU A 39 -1.52 10.25 0.95
CA GLU A 39 -0.66 11.44 0.87
C GLU A 39 -0.10 11.83 2.24
N LYS A 40 -0.92 11.80 3.30
CA LYS A 40 -0.44 12.06 4.67
C LYS A 40 0.58 11.03 5.13
N LEU A 41 0.37 9.76 4.81
CA LEU A 41 1.33 8.68 5.12
C LEU A 41 2.65 8.88 4.37
N TYR A 42 2.58 9.24 3.09
CA TYR A 42 3.76 9.58 2.28
C TYR A 42 4.55 10.74 2.90
N PHE A 43 3.90 11.86 3.23
CA PHE A 43 4.59 12.98 3.87
C PHE A 43 5.10 12.65 5.28
N ASN A 44 4.38 11.82 6.03
CA ASN A 44 4.84 11.35 7.33
C ASN A 44 6.11 10.50 7.22
N ALA A 45 6.20 9.61 6.23
CA ALA A 45 7.41 8.84 5.96
C ALA A 45 8.59 9.76 5.63
N LEU A 46 8.40 10.74 4.75
CA LEU A 46 9.44 11.74 4.44
C LEU A 46 9.87 12.56 5.66
N GLN A 47 8.93 12.93 6.55
CA GLN A 47 9.23 13.67 7.79
C GLN A 47 9.97 12.84 8.84
N ASN A 48 9.95 11.52 8.73
CA ASN A 48 10.64 10.60 9.63
C ASN A 48 11.86 9.96 8.97
N ASP A 49 12.41 10.62 7.95
CA ASP A 49 13.66 10.24 7.27
C ASP A 49 13.65 8.82 6.67
N PHE A 50 12.47 8.31 6.29
CA PHE A 50 12.40 7.09 5.50
C PHE A 50 12.98 7.34 4.10
N GLU A 51 13.78 6.40 3.62
CA GLU A 51 14.40 6.45 2.30
C GLU A 51 13.53 5.71 1.26
N ASP A 52 13.75 6.00 -0.02
CA ASP A 52 13.07 5.35 -1.16
C ASP A 52 11.53 5.36 -1.11
N VAL A 53 10.95 6.39 -0.48
CA VAL A 53 9.50 6.57 -0.40
C VAL A 53 8.97 7.02 -1.77
N GLN A 54 8.12 6.18 -2.38
CA GLN A 54 7.50 6.47 -3.68
C GLN A 54 6.06 5.98 -3.74
N PHE A 55 5.24 6.62 -4.59
CA PHE A 55 3.93 6.09 -4.93
C PHE A 55 4.07 4.91 -5.88
N ILE A 56 3.33 3.85 -5.60
CA ILE A 56 3.20 2.70 -6.50
C ILE A 56 2.11 3.02 -7.52
N THR A 57 2.41 2.84 -8.80
CA THR A 57 1.52 3.06 -9.94
C THR A 57 1.67 1.91 -10.92
N ASP A 58 0.69 1.76 -11.82
CA ASP A 58 0.72 0.75 -12.88
C ASP A 58 1.95 0.87 -13.80
N GLU A 59 2.64 2.02 -13.79
CA GLU A 59 3.85 2.25 -14.59
C GLU A 59 5.12 1.73 -13.91
N ASN A 60 5.19 1.76 -12.58
CA ASN A 60 6.40 1.39 -11.83
C ASN A 60 6.29 0.03 -11.10
N ASP A 61 5.08 -0.50 -10.96
CA ASP A 61 4.81 -1.80 -10.37
C ASP A 61 3.61 -2.46 -11.03
N THR A 62 3.87 -3.57 -11.73
CA THR A 62 2.83 -4.33 -12.42
C THR A 62 2.32 -5.50 -11.58
N ARG A 63 2.77 -5.63 -10.33
CA ARG A 63 2.32 -6.70 -9.42
C ARG A 63 0.90 -6.41 -8.98
N THR A 64 0.02 -7.36 -9.25
CA THR A 64 -1.36 -7.33 -8.76
C THR A 64 -1.55 -8.15 -7.49
N SER A 65 -0.67 -9.10 -7.20
CA SER A 65 -0.73 -9.93 -5.99
C SER A 65 -0.25 -9.15 -4.76
N LEU A 66 -1.05 -9.17 -3.69
CA LEU A 66 -0.73 -8.58 -2.39
C LEU A 66 0.00 -9.60 -1.51
N THR A 67 1.18 -10.01 -1.98
CA THR A 67 2.06 -10.93 -1.28
C THR A 67 3.43 -10.29 -1.07
N VAL A 68 4.15 -10.83 -0.09
CA VAL A 68 5.54 -10.49 0.19
C VAL A 68 6.46 -11.66 -0.06
#